data_AF-A0A8B8KJH7-F1
#
_entry.id   AF-A0A8B8KJH7-F1
#
_cell.length_a   1.000
_cell.length_b   1.000
_cell.length_c   1.000
_cell.angle_alpha   90.00
_cell.angle_beta   90.00
_cell.angle_gamma   90.00
#
_symmetry.space_group_name_H-M   'P 1'
#
loop_
_entity.id
_entity.type
_entity.pdbx_description
1 polymer ?
#
loop_
_entity_poly.entity_id
_entity_poly.type
_entity_poly.pdbx_seq_one_letter_code
_entity_poly.pdbx_strand_id
1 'polypeptide(L)'
;MKMRGMMQRSNGLFSRIITLFLIPLIVVVVDGFNEEGGDHKMRLELVHRHDARVLGEVDQVEAIKGFLQRDNIRRQRMNQRLYGNDDNNNNHYDKRRKEWETLESQPQMAMHSGRDYGLGEYFVEVKVGTPGQSFWLAADTGSEFTWLNCARVNGSKSGGVHRQHRGRARSRNRRRTRPRARSNNVNDPCNGVFCPHRSASFEPVTCSSEKCKVDLSDLFSLTQCPKPSDPCLYDISYADGSSAKGFFGTDTIALSLTNGKEGKLHNLTIGCTQSMQNGVAFTQDTGGILGLGYAKDHFVDKAALQYGAKFTYCLVDHLAHKNVSSYLTIGGQLKVNLLSEIKRTELVLLAPFYGVNVLGISIGDKMLNIPPQIWDFNAQGGAIIDSGTTLTALVTAAYDPVFDALSKSLTNVKRVTGDFGVMEFCFEAEGFDVSVVPRLVFHFAGGSRLEPPVKSYIIDVAPEIKCIGIVAIKGKSGASVIGNIMQQDHLWEFDLAQNTVGFAPSACT
;
A
#
# COMPACT_ATOMS: atom_id res chain seq x y z
N MET A 1 1.89 65.89 15.93
CA MET A 1 1.90 67.28 16.45
C MET A 1 1.32 67.24 17.87
N LYS A 2 2.09 67.68 18.89
CA LYS A 2 1.89 67.61 20.37
C LYS A 2 1.85 66.17 20.94
N MET A 3 2.84 65.59 21.63
CA MET A 3 3.77 66.03 22.71
C MET A 3 3.11 66.51 24.01
N ARG A 4 3.25 65.68 25.05
CA ARG A 4 3.65 65.97 26.46
C ARG A 4 3.31 64.73 27.29
N GLY A 5 4.14 64.17 28.17
CA GLY A 5 5.49 64.44 28.69
C GLY A 5 5.76 63.28 29.67
N MET A 6 6.96 62.68 29.69
CA MET A 6 8.04 63.00 30.64
C MET A 6 7.54 62.95 32.11
N MET A 7 8.19 62.25 33.04
CA MET A 7 9.59 61.88 33.13
C MET A 7 9.80 60.96 34.33
N GLN A 8 10.73 60.01 34.18
CA GLN A 8 11.84 59.67 35.12
C GLN A 8 11.55 59.28 36.58
N ARG A 9 12.23 58.28 37.16
CA ARG A 9 13.70 58.11 37.30
C ARG A 9 13.96 56.62 37.69
N SER A 10 14.89 55.87 37.06
CA SER A 10 16.36 55.83 37.33
C SER A 10 16.66 55.02 38.61
N ASN A 11 17.55 54.03 38.73
CA ASN A 11 18.75 53.56 38.01
C ASN A 11 18.89 52.04 38.29
N GLY A 12 19.38 51.21 37.36
CA GLY A 12 20.80 50.89 37.17
C GLY A 12 21.01 49.39 37.51
N LEU A 13 22.01 48.64 37.06
CA LEU A 13 23.11 48.79 36.11
C LEU A 13 23.74 47.38 36.03
N PHE A 14 24.09 46.86 34.83
CA PHE A 14 25.06 45.76 34.57
C PHE A 14 24.76 44.35 35.17
N SER A 15 25.24 43.20 34.66
CA SER A 15 25.88 42.76 33.41
C SER A 15 26.19 41.26 33.58
N ARG A 16 25.84 40.46 32.56
CA ARG A 16 26.50 39.24 32.04
C ARG A 16 26.49 37.88 32.80
N ILE A 17 25.92 36.89 32.08
CA ILE A 17 26.44 35.56 31.65
C ILE A 17 26.90 34.58 32.75
N ILE A 18 26.32 33.36 32.79
CA ILE A 18 26.95 32.03 32.56
C ILE A 18 25.97 30.88 32.89
N THR A 19 25.98 29.89 32.00
CA THR A 19 25.31 28.58 31.89
C THR A 19 25.28 27.67 33.13
N LEU A 20 24.23 26.82 33.27
CA LEU A 20 24.33 25.34 33.28
C LEU A 20 22.95 24.64 33.42
N PHE A 21 22.86 23.47 32.79
CA PHE A 21 21.75 22.50 32.70
C PHE A 21 21.17 22.05 34.05
N LEU A 22 19.87 21.66 34.09
CA LEU A 22 19.32 20.43 34.73
C LEU A 22 17.77 20.34 34.61
N ILE A 23 17.29 19.33 33.86
CA ILE A 23 16.09 18.46 34.04
C ILE A 23 14.78 19.08 34.59
N PRO A 24 13.63 19.05 33.87
CA PRO A 24 12.35 19.17 34.52
C PRO A 24 11.94 17.82 35.12
N LEU A 25 12.03 17.79 36.45
CA LEU A 25 11.33 16.90 37.35
C LEU A 25 9.81 16.95 37.08
N ILE A 26 9.21 15.78 37.22
CA ILE A 26 7.81 15.47 37.54
C ILE A 26 7.08 16.67 38.19
N VAL A 27 6.05 17.19 37.52
CA VAL A 27 5.08 18.11 38.13
C VAL A 27 4.05 17.28 38.89
N VAL A 28 4.22 17.17 40.21
CA VAL A 28 3.13 16.82 41.12
C VAL A 28 2.43 18.13 41.47
N VAL A 29 1.18 18.27 41.05
CA VAL A 29 0.29 19.32 41.56
C VAL A 29 -0.17 18.86 42.94
N VAL A 30 0.37 19.47 44.00
CA VAL A 30 -0.19 19.40 45.35
C VAL A 30 -1.06 20.63 45.51
N ASP A 31 -2.38 20.44 45.59
CA ASP A 31 -3.30 21.48 46.00
C ASP A 31 -3.74 21.28 47.46
N GLY A 32 -3.98 22.40 48.13
CA GLY A 32 -4.01 22.63 49.58
C GLY A 32 -4.75 21.62 50.46
N PHE A 33 -4.14 21.35 51.62
CA PHE A 33 -4.80 20.82 52.82
C PHE A 33 -5.87 21.78 53.32
N ASN A 34 -7.08 21.25 53.54
CA ASN A 34 -7.97 21.73 54.59
C ASN A 34 -8.57 20.49 55.27
N GLU A 35 -8.29 20.34 56.57
CA GLU A 35 -8.80 19.26 57.40
C GLU A 35 -10.30 19.44 57.67
N GLU A 36 -11.09 18.40 57.41
CA GLU A 36 -12.19 17.97 58.29
C GLU A 36 -12.58 16.53 57.95
N GLY A 37 -12.67 15.70 58.98
CA GLY A 37 -12.69 14.23 58.86
C GLY A 37 -13.94 13.65 58.18
N GLY A 38 -13.70 12.66 57.32
CA GLY A 38 -14.72 11.78 56.77
C GLY A 38 -14.10 10.72 55.88
N ASP A 39 -14.45 9.45 56.12
CA ASP A 39 -13.99 8.22 55.44
C ASP A 39 -13.76 8.39 53.92
N HIS A 40 -12.53 8.67 53.50
CA HIS A 40 -12.20 8.88 52.09
C HIS A 40 -11.94 7.55 51.39
N LYS A 41 -13.00 6.96 50.85
CA LYS A 41 -12.89 6.03 49.72
C LYS A 41 -12.34 6.82 48.52
N MET A 42 -11.03 6.71 48.28
CA MET A 42 -10.40 7.15 47.03
C MET A 42 -11.10 6.44 45.86
N ARG A 43 -11.95 7.17 45.13
CA ARG A 43 -12.60 6.67 43.92
C ARG A 43 -11.82 7.20 42.74
N LEU A 44 -10.96 6.34 42.17
CA LEU A 44 -10.31 6.65 40.90
C LEU A 44 -11.40 6.74 39.82
N GLU A 45 -11.65 7.93 39.30
CA GLU A 45 -12.45 8.07 38.08
C GLU A 45 -11.56 7.63 36.91
N LEU A 46 -11.81 6.42 36.41
CA LEU A 46 -11.19 5.91 35.19
C LEU A 46 -11.78 6.66 34.00
N VAL A 47 -11.20 7.81 33.70
CA VAL A 47 -11.50 8.58 32.49
C VAL A 47 -10.82 7.89 31.32
N HIS A 48 -11.61 7.30 30.43
CA HIS A 48 -11.09 6.66 29.22
C HIS A 48 -10.33 7.70 28.40
N ARG A 49 -9.19 7.34 27.78
CA ARG A 49 -8.33 8.30 27.03
C ARG A 49 -9.01 9.03 25.85
N HIS A 50 -10.26 8.68 25.55
CA HIS A 50 -11.10 9.31 24.52
C HIS A 50 -12.35 9.97 25.10
N ASP A 51 -12.35 10.25 26.41
CA ASP A 51 -13.35 11.09 27.04
C ASP A 51 -13.27 12.50 26.44
N ALA A 52 -14.42 13.12 26.17
CA ALA A 52 -14.50 14.45 25.57
C ALA A 52 -13.73 15.51 26.38
N ARG A 53 -13.56 15.27 27.69
CA ARG A 53 -12.74 16.10 28.61
C ARG A 53 -11.23 16.05 28.30
N VAL A 54 -10.75 15.02 27.61
CA VAL A 54 -9.31 14.78 27.31
C VAL A 54 -8.92 15.24 25.91
N LEU A 55 -9.82 15.13 24.92
CA LEU A 55 -9.47 15.36 23.51
C LEU A 55 -10.00 16.67 22.91
N GLY A 56 -10.84 17.42 23.62
CA GLY A 56 -11.57 18.54 23.01
C GLY A 56 -12.63 18.06 22.00
N GLU A 57 -13.30 18.98 21.30
CA GLU A 57 -14.22 18.64 20.19
C GLU A 57 -13.44 17.98 19.05
N VAL A 58 -13.26 16.66 19.12
CA VAL A 58 -12.78 15.83 18.02
C VAL A 58 -13.98 15.41 17.18
N ASP A 59 -13.86 15.58 15.87
CA ASP A 59 -14.84 15.06 14.91
C ASP A 59 -15.08 13.57 15.18
N GLN A 60 -16.32 13.21 15.49
CA GLN A 60 -16.71 11.85 15.85
C GLN A 60 -16.32 10.86 14.75
N VAL A 61 -16.29 11.29 13.48
CA VAL A 61 -15.87 10.49 12.34
C VAL A 61 -14.40 10.09 12.45
N GLU A 62 -13.52 11.00 12.86
CA GLU A 62 -12.08 10.75 12.97
C GLU A 62 -11.76 9.83 14.16
N ALA A 63 -12.51 9.97 15.26
CA ALA A 63 -12.43 9.05 16.39
C ALA A 63 -12.84 7.62 15.99
N ILE A 64 -13.89 7.48 15.16
CA ILE A 64 -14.39 6.18 14.66
C ILE A 64 -13.37 5.51 13.72
N LYS A 65 -12.74 6.25 12.80
CA LYS A 65 -11.65 5.73 11.97
C LYS A 65 -10.50 5.20 12.81
N GLY A 66 -10.08 5.94 13.83
CA GLY A 66 -9.07 5.50 14.79
C GLY A 66 -9.49 4.25 15.58
N PHE A 67 -10.79 4.05 15.86
CA PHE A 67 -11.29 2.81 16.46
C PHE A 67 -11.24 1.64 15.49
N LEU A 68 -11.68 1.79 14.24
CA LEU A 68 -11.60 0.75 13.21
C LEU A 68 -10.16 0.28 12.97
N GLN A 69 -9.22 1.23 12.90
CA GLN A 69 -7.80 0.95 12.76
C GLN A 69 -7.27 0.11 13.93
N ARG A 70 -7.62 0.47 15.17
CA ARG A 70 -7.21 -0.28 16.37
C ARG A 70 -7.91 -1.63 16.49
N ASP A 71 -9.16 -1.73 16.06
CA ASP A 71 -9.90 -2.99 16.08
C ASP A 71 -9.40 -3.94 14.99
N ASN A 72 -8.94 -3.42 13.85
CA ASN A 72 -8.17 -4.18 12.85
C ASN A 72 -6.88 -4.75 13.45
N ILE A 73 -6.09 -3.93 14.14
CA ILE A 73 -4.86 -4.38 14.85
C ILE A 73 -5.20 -5.43 15.92
N ARG A 74 -6.29 -5.23 16.67
CA ARG A 74 -6.75 -6.20 17.68
C ARG A 74 -7.18 -7.52 17.05
N ARG A 75 -7.94 -7.47 15.94
CA ARG A 75 -8.34 -8.67 15.16
C ARG A 75 -7.13 -9.43 14.64
N GLN A 76 -6.13 -8.74 14.10
CA GLN A 76 -4.87 -9.37 13.66
C GLN A 76 -4.20 -10.15 14.79
N ARG A 77 -4.06 -9.54 15.98
CA ARG A 77 -3.51 -10.23 17.17
C ARG A 77 -4.37 -11.42 17.63
N MET A 78 -5.69 -11.30 17.56
CA MET A 78 -6.60 -12.39 17.96
C MET A 78 -6.55 -13.56 16.98
N ASN A 79 -6.58 -13.31 15.68
CA ASN A 79 -6.50 -14.36 14.66
C ASN A 79 -5.16 -15.12 14.74
N GLN A 80 -4.04 -14.43 15.00
CA GLN A 80 -2.75 -15.09 15.23
C GLN A 80 -2.75 -16.00 16.46
N ARG A 81 -3.40 -15.59 17.56
CA ARG A 81 -3.52 -16.45 18.76
C ARG A 81 -4.41 -17.66 18.52
N LEU A 82 -5.45 -17.53 17.71
CA LEU A 82 -6.35 -18.64 17.41
C LEU A 82 -5.69 -19.67 16.48
N TYR A 83 -4.99 -19.22 15.43
CA TYR A 83 -4.29 -20.13 14.51
C TYR A 83 -2.95 -20.66 15.05
N GLY A 84 -2.34 -20.00 16.05
CA GLY A 84 -1.10 -20.46 16.68
C GLY A 84 -1.28 -21.44 17.84
N ASN A 85 -2.51 -21.71 18.29
CA ASN A 85 -2.76 -22.43 19.56
C ASN A 85 -3.51 -23.76 19.38
N ASP A 86 -3.67 -24.25 18.15
CA ASP A 86 -4.32 -25.55 17.87
C ASP A 86 -3.39 -26.77 18.11
N ASP A 87 -2.10 -26.55 18.40
CA ASP A 87 -1.14 -27.62 18.69
C ASP A 87 -0.85 -27.72 20.19
N ASN A 88 -1.85 -28.18 20.94
CA ASN A 88 -1.68 -28.58 22.35
C ASN A 88 -1.11 -30.02 22.45
N ASN A 89 -0.17 -30.39 21.58
CA ASN A 89 0.48 -31.70 21.59
C ASN A 89 2.01 -31.56 21.67
N ASN A 90 2.55 -31.91 22.83
CA ASN A 90 3.93 -31.73 23.26
C ASN A 90 4.92 -32.66 22.52
N ASN A 91 5.25 -32.35 21.26
CA ASN A 91 6.43 -32.94 20.59
C ASN A 91 7.25 -31.85 19.89
N HIS A 92 8.38 -31.47 20.51
CA HIS A 92 9.31 -30.46 20.00
C HIS A 92 9.85 -30.77 18.58
N TYR A 93 9.87 -32.05 18.16
CA TYR A 93 10.25 -32.47 16.82
C TYR A 93 9.17 -32.19 15.76
N ASP A 94 7.90 -32.41 16.06
CA ASP A 94 6.81 -32.12 15.13
C ASP A 94 6.59 -30.62 14.93
N LYS A 95 6.83 -29.82 15.97
CA LYS A 95 6.82 -28.35 15.88
C LYS A 95 7.89 -27.85 14.91
N ARG A 96 9.14 -28.31 15.06
CA ARG A 96 10.23 -27.97 14.12
C ARG A 96 9.91 -28.42 12.70
N ARG A 97 9.40 -29.64 12.52
CA ARG A 97 9.05 -30.14 11.17
C ARG A 97 7.94 -29.32 10.52
N LYS A 98 6.89 -28.95 11.27
CA LYS A 98 5.82 -28.04 10.81
C LYS A 98 6.35 -26.64 10.49
N GLU A 99 7.24 -26.09 11.31
CA GLU A 99 7.92 -24.80 11.06
C GLU A 99 8.78 -24.87 9.77
N TRP A 100 9.49 -25.97 9.54
CA TRP A 100 10.26 -26.20 8.31
C TRP A 100 9.36 -26.38 7.08
N GLU A 101 8.29 -27.17 7.18
CA GLU A 101 7.33 -27.40 6.09
C GLU A 101 6.57 -26.12 5.72
N THR A 102 6.23 -25.28 6.70
CA THR A 102 5.64 -23.95 6.44
C THR A 102 6.66 -23.01 5.81
N LEU A 103 7.92 -23.03 6.21
CA LEU A 103 8.97 -22.20 5.58
C LEU A 103 9.24 -22.60 4.11
N GLU A 104 9.10 -23.88 3.76
CA GLU A 104 9.25 -24.40 2.39
C GLU A 104 7.98 -24.26 1.52
N SER A 105 6.85 -23.78 2.07
CA SER A 105 5.58 -23.68 1.35
C SER A 105 5.01 -22.26 1.31
N GLN A 106 5.87 -21.25 1.18
CA GLN A 106 5.46 -19.85 1.17
C GLN A 106 5.03 -19.42 -0.24
N PRO A 107 3.97 -18.61 -0.39
CA PRO A 107 3.64 -18.01 -1.67
C PRO A 107 4.76 -17.11 -2.16
N GLN A 108 5.16 -17.32 -3.41
CA GLN A 108 6.10 -16.46 -4.11
C GLN A 108 5.61 -16.24 -5.54
N MET A 109 5.53 -14.98 -5.93
CA MET A 109 5.17 -14.55 -7.27
C MET A 109 6.34 -13.79 -7.87
N ALA A 110 6.64 -14.07 -9.14
CA ALA A 110 7.59 -13.27 -9.90
C ALA A 110 6.97 -11.90 -10.20
N MET A 111 7.72 -10.84 -9.90
CA MET A 111 7.35 -9.46 -10.20
C MET A 111 8.15 -8.95 -11.39
N HIS A 112 7.53 -8.20 -12.28
CA HIS A 112 8.15 -7.70 -13.51
C HIS A 112 7.86 -6.21 -13.68
N SER A 113 8.81 -5.44 -14.20
CA SER A 113 8.54 -4.06 -14.62
C SER A 113 7.57 -4.04 -15.81
N GLY A 114 6.65 -3.08 -15.81
CA GLY A 114 5.75 -2.76 -16.92
C GLY A 114 6.41 -2.08 -18.12
N ARG A 115 7.73 -1.82 -18.09
CA ARG A 115 8.47 -1.06 -19.11
C ARG A 115 8.14 -1.43 -20.55
N ASP A 116 8.18 -2.72 -20.87
CA ASP A 116 8.00 -3.20 -22.25
C ASP A 116 6.57 -2.97 -22.78
N TYR A 117 5.63 -2.60 -21.90
CA TYR A 117 4.25 -2.21 -22.20
C TYR A 117 4.04 -0.68 -22.11
N GLY A 118 5.10 0.10 -21.83
CA GLY A 118 5.01 1.54 -21.62
C GLY A 118 4.36 1.91 -20.28
N LEU A 119 4.37 0.99 -19.31
CA LEU A 119 3.76 1.15 -17.99
C LEU A 119 4.85 1.31 -16.92
N GLY A 120 4.57 2.08 -15.86
CA GLY A 120 5.52 2.38 -14.78
C GLY A 120 5.37 1.47 -13.56
N GLU A 121 4.36 0.61 -13.56
CA GLU A 121 3.98 -0.27 -12.47
C GLU A 121 4.73 -1.61 -12.53
N TYR A 122 4.65 -2.37 -11.44
CA TYR A 122 5.18 -3.73 -11.38
C TYR A 122 4.05 -4.75 -11.42
N PHE A 123 4.21 -5.78 -12.23
CA PHE A 123 3.17 -6.76 -12.53
C PHE A 123 3.52 -8.13 -11.98
N VAL A 124 2.49 -8.84 -11.51
CA VAL A 124 2.55 -10.26 -11.13
C VAL A 124 1.54 -11.06 -11.93
N GLU A 125 1.89 -12.31 -12.27
CA GLU A 125 0.93 -13.26 -12.81
C GLU A 125 0.16 -13.93 -11.66
N VAL A 126 -1.16 -13.82 -11.68
CA VAL A 126 -2.05 -14.53 -10.75
C VAL A 126 -3.08 -15.36 -11.50
N LYS A 127 -3.54 -16.45 -10.88
CA LYS A 127 -4.63 -17.27 -11.42
C LYS A 127 -5.91 -17.05 -10.62
N VAL A 128 -6.96 -16.59 -11.29
CA VAL A 128 -8.27 -16.31 -10.67
C VAL A 128 -9.31 -17.32 -11.15
N GLY A 129 -10.09 -17.86 -10.23
CA GLY A 129 -11.20 -18.77 -10.50
C GLY A 129 -10.87 -20.26 -10.41
N THR A 130 -11.91 -21.09 -10.62
CA THR A 130 -11.80 -22.55 -10.65
C THR A 130 -12.46 -23.13 -11.91
N PRO A 131 -11.71 -23.63 -12.92
CA PRO A 131 -10.26 -23.66 -13.00
C PRO A 131 -9.64 -22.25 -13.11
N GLY A 132 -8.40 -22.10 -12.64
CA GLY A 132 -7.71 -20.81 -12.63
C GLY A 132 -7.45 -20.26 -14.03
N GLN A 133 -7.83 -19.00 -14.23
CA GLN A 133 -7.57 -18.19 -15.43
C GLN A 133 -6.39 -17.24 -15.10
N SER A 134 -5.34 -17.22 -15.92
CA SER A 134 -4.14 -16.39 -15.69
C SER A 134 -4.35 -14.93 -16.09
N PHE A 135 -3.92 -14.00 -15.25
CA PHE A 135 -3.89 -12.56 -15.51
C PHE A 135 -2.60 -11.94 -15.00
N TRP A 136 -2.12 -10.92 -15.73
CA TRP A 136 -1.09 -10.01 -15.24
C TRP A 136 -1.79 -8.82 -14.60
N LEU A 137 -1.46 -8.56 -13.33
CA LEU A 137 -2.06 -7.46 -12.57
C LEU A 137 -0.95 -6.60 -11.96
N ALA A 138 -1.17 -5.29 -11.93
CA ALA A 138 -0.29 -4.36 -11.23
C ALA A 138 -0.36 -4.63 -9.72
N ALA A 139 0.78 -4.81 -9.06
CA ALA A 139 0.88 -5.06 -7.63
C ALA A 139 0.89 -3.71 -6.88
N ASP A 140 -0.19 -3.42 -6.16
CA ASP A 140 -0.48 -2.07 -5.69
C ASP A 140 -0.79 -2.02 -4.19
N THR A 141 0.15 -1.53 -3.39
CA THR A 141 -0.02 -1.32 -1.94
C THR A 141 -0.94 -0.15 -1.59
N GLY A 142 -1.27 0.72 -2.55
CA GLY A 142 -2.24 1.81 -2.43
C GLY A 142 -3.69 1.39 -2.70
N SER A 143 -3.94 0.18 -3.21
CA SER A 143 -5.29 -0.31 -3.52
C SER A 143 -5.82 -1.33 -2.50
N GLU A 144 -7.03 -1.12 -2.01
CA GLU A 144 -7.72 -1.96 -1.01
C GLU A 144 -8.05 -3.36 -1.54
N PHE A 145 -8.43 -3.46 -2.82
CA PHE A 145 -8.97 -4.70 -3.39
C PHE A 145 -8.39 -5.05 -4.76
N THR A 146 -8.42 -6.34 -5.06
CA THR A 146 -8.03 -6.88 -6.36
C THR A 146 -9.19 -6.73 -7.35
N TRP A 147 -8.93 -6.17 -8.52
CA TRP A 147 -9.91 -6.15 -9.61
C TRP A 147 -9.24 -6.45 -10.95
N LEU A 148 -10.03 -6.97 -11.87
CA LEU A 148 -9.55 -7.34 -13.20
C LEU A 148 -10.65 -7.17 -14.24
N ASN A 149 -10.22 -6.96 -15.49
CA ASN A 149 -11.14 -6.83 -16.60
C ASN A 149 -11.93 -8.11 -16.81
N CYS A 150 -13.23 -7.96 -17.02
CA CYS A 150 -14.17 -9.05 -17.14
C CYS A 150 -14.97 -9.01 -18.44
N ALA A 151 -15.23 -10.18 -18.99
CA ALA A 151 -16.24 -10.31 -20.02
C ALA A 151 -17.60 -9.90 -19.47
N ARG A 152 -18.33 -9.07 -20.23
CA ARG A 152 -19.74 -8.79 -19.93
C ARG A 152 -20.51 -10.09 -19.96
N VAL A 153 -21.28 -10.35 -18.89
CA VAL A 153 -22.32 -11.36 -18.94
C VAL A 153 -23.39 -10.80 -19.86
N ASN A 154 -23.37 -11.16 -21.14
CA ASN A 154 -24.49 -10.89 -22.02
C ASN A 154 -25.72 -11.48 -21.33
N GLY A 155 -26.63 -10.62 -20.91
CA GLY A 155 -27.83 -11.00 -20.18
C GLY A 155 -28.42 -12.23 -20.84
N SER A 156 -28.46 -13.32 -20.08
CA SER A 156 -29.20 -14.50 -20.45
C SER A 156 -30.58 -14.02 -20.87
N LYS A 157 -30.87 -14.09 -22.17
CA LYS A 157 -32.25 -14.11 -22.64
C LYS A 157 -32.90 -15.24 -21.84
N SER A 158 -33.84 -14.86 -20.99
CA SER A 158 -34.81 -15.75 -20.37
C SER A 158 -35.62 -16.40 -21.49
N GLY A 159 -35.03 -17.38 -22.16
CA GLY A 159 -35.64 -18.19 -23.18
C GLY A 159 -35.62 -19.61 -22.67
N GLY A 160 -36.70 -19.99 -21.99
CA GLY A 160 -36.91 -21.37 -21.59
C GLY A 160 -36.79 -22.28 -22.81
N VAL A 161 -35.84 -23.21 -22.77
CA VAL A 161 -35.88 -24.39 -23.63
C VAL A 161 -35.92 -25.58 -22.70
N HIS A 162 -37.14 -26.03 -22.43
CA HIS A 162 -37.40 -27.40 -21.99
C HIS A 162 -36.70 -28.36 -22.95
N ARG A 163 -35.60 -28.99 -22.53
CA ARG A 163 -35.12 -30.20 -23.18
C ARG A 163 -35.56 -31.39 -22.35
N GLN A 164 -36.60 -32.05 -22.86
CA GLN A 164 -37.11 -33.32 -22.40
C GLN A 164 -35.98 -34.35 -22.26
N HIS A 165 -35.96 -35.02 -21.11
CA HIS A 165 -35.22 -36.25 -20.91
C HIS A 165 -35.70 -37.32 -21.90
N ARG A 166 -34.78 -37.82 -22.75
CA ARG A 166 -34.87 -39.17 -23.29
C ARG A 166 -33.54 -39.86 -23.05
N GLY A 167 -33.59 -40.88 -22.19
CA GLY A 167 -32.44 -41.71 -21.87
C GLY A 167 -32.04 -42.61 -23.04
N ARG A 168 -30.73 -42.87 -23.18
CA ARG A 168 -30.22 -44.17 -23.58
C ARG A 168 -28.74 -44.34 -23.24
N ALA A 169 -28.51 -45.42 -22.48
CA ALA A 169 -27.38 -46.34 -22.46
C ALA A 169 -25.92 -45.85 -22.34
N ARG A 170 -25.28 -46.44 -21.34
CA ARG A 170 -23.85 -46.48 -21.00
C ARG A 170 -22.93 -46.77 -22.19
N SER A 171 -21.82 -46.04 -22.28
CA SER A 171 -20.53 -46.60 -22.70
C SER A 171 -19.39 -45.94 -21.92
N ARG A 172 -18.65 -46.75 -21.18
CA ARG A 172 -17.46 -46.36 -20.43
C ARG A 172 -16.30 -46.22 -21.42
N ASN A 173 -15.76 -45.02 -21.58
CA ASN A 173 -14.40 -44.85 -22.05
C ASN A 173 -13.74 -43.67 -21.33
N ARG A 174 -12.93 -43.99 -20.31
CA ARG A 174 -12.02 -43.04 -19.66
C ARG A 174 -10.88 -42.73 -20.62
N ARG A 175 -11.02 -41.65 -21.41
CA ARG A 175 -9.87 -40.97 -22.00
C ARG A 175 -9.48 -39.81 -21.08
N ARG A 176 -8.27 -39.90 -20.52
CA ARG A 176 -7.58 -38.80 -19.84
C ARG A 176 -7.64 -37.56 -20.72
N THR A 177 -8.45 -36.57 -20.33
CA THR A 177 -8.45 -35.26 -20.97
C THR A 177 -7.14 -34.56 -20.62
N ARG A 178 -6.30 -34.37 -21.65
CA ARG A 178 -5.16 -33.46 -21.60
C ARG A 178 -5.61 -32.07 -21.11
N PRO A 179 -4.73 -31.27 -20.47
CA PRO A 179 -5.04 -29.88 -20.16
C PRO A 179 -5.46 -29.18 -21.45
N ARG A 180 -6.63 -28.52 -21.45
CA ARG A 180 -7.10 -27.76 -22.61
C ARG A 180 -6.09 -26.64 -22.88
N ALA A 181 -5.40 -26.73 -24.01
CA ALA A 181 -4.63 -25.64 -24.56
C ALA A 181 -5.52 -24.39 -24.69
N ARG A 182 -4.94 -23.21 -24.44
CA ARG A 182 -5.58 -21.90 -24.66
C ARG A 182 -6.25 -21.90 -26.03
N SER A 183 -7.57 -21.76 -26.06
CA SER A 183 -8.30 -21.60 -27.30
C SER A 183 -8.01 -20.19 -27.81
N ASN A 184 -7.12 -20.06 -28.81
CA ASN A 184 -6.88 -18.80 -29.52
C ASN A 184 -8.04 -18.47 -30.48
N ASN A 185 -9.29 -18.70 -30.05
CA ASN A 185 -10.44 -18.27 -30.82
C ASN A 185 -10.61 -16.77 -30.59
N VAL A 186 -10.25 -15.98 -31.60
CA VAL A 186 -10.33 -14.51 -31.57
C VAL A 186 -11.76 -14.02 -31.27
N ASN A 187 -12.77 -14.87 -31.49
CA ASN A 187 -14.17 -14.57 -31.20
C ASN A 187 -14.63 -15.01 -29.80
N ASP A 188 -13.75 -15.55 -28.94
CA ASP A 188 -14.11 -15.87 -27.56
C ASP A 188 -14.22 -14.57 -26.74
N PRO A 189 -15.40 -14.23 -26.19
CA PRO A 189 -15.55 -13.04 -25.34
C PRO A 189 -14.71 -13.10 -24.06
N CYS A 190 -14.14 -14.26 -23.73
CA CYS A 190 -13.22 -14.48 -22.61
C CYS A 190 -11.74 -14.34 -23.00
N ASN A 191 -11.42 -13.96 -24.23
CA ASN A 191 -10.03 -13.80 -24.63
C ASN A 191 -9.42 -12.56 -23.96
N GLY A 192 -8.39 -12.75 -23.15
CA GLY A 192 -7.68 -11.66 -22.46
C GLY A 192 -8.41 -11.04 -21.26
N VAL A 193 -9.59 -11.55 -20.89
CA VAL A 193 -10.39 -11.03 -19.77
C VAL A 193 -10.97 -12.16 -18.93
N PHE A 194 -11.28 -11.88 -17.67
CA PHE A 194 -11.87 -12.84 -16.77
C PHE A 194 -13.31 -13.18 -17.14
N CYS A 195 -13.62 -14.47 -17.13
CA CYS A 195 -14.97 -14.96 -17.33
C CYS A 195 -15.51 -15.59 -16.06
N PRO A 196 -16.30 -14.85 -15.27
CA PRO A 196 -16.88 -15.33 -14.01
C PRO A 196 -17.70 -16.62 -14.20
N HIS A 197 -18.48 -16.69 -15.28
CA HIS A 197 -19.32 -17.85 -15.60
C HIS A 197 -18.53 -19.13 -15.93
N ARG A 198 -17.21 -19.03 -16.16
CA ARG A 198 -16.32 -20.20 -16.35
C ARG A 198 -15.64 -20.64 -15.06
N SER A 199 -15.79 -19.89 -13.98
CA SER A 199 -15.29 -20.24 -12.65
C SER A 199 -16.41 -20.87 -11.82
N ALA A 200 -16.21 -22.11 -11.38
CA ALA A 200 -17.13 -22.82 -10.51
C ALA A 200 -17.13 -22.29 -9.06
N SER A 201 -16.14 -21.46 -8.70
CA SER A 201 -16.00 -20.83 -7.38
C SER A 201 -16.39 -19.36 -7.37
N PHE A 202 -16.82 -18.80 -8.51
CA PHE A 202 -17.29 -17.43 -8.56
C PHE A 202 -18.70 -17.30 -8.01
N GLU A 203 -18.89 -16.36 -7.09
CA GLU A 203 -20.20 -15.99 -6.56
C GLU A 203 -20.36 -14.46 -6.61
N PRO A 204 -21.37 -13.93 -7.32
CA PRO A 204 -21.60 -12.49 -7.35
C PRO A 204 -22.07 -11.99 -5.99
N VAL A 205 -21.53 -10.86 -5.52
CA VAL A 205 -22.07 -10.18 -4.33
C VAL A 205 -23.35 -9.48 -4.76
N THR A 206 -24.47 -9.77 -4.10
CA THR A 206 -25.76 -9.14 -4.44
C THR A 206 -25.88 -7.77 -3.79
N CYS A 207 -26.57 -6.85 -4.46
CA CYS A 207 -26.73 -5.48 -3.99
C CYS A 207 -27.50 -5.37 -2.66
N SER A 208 -28.42 -6.30 -2.40
CA SER A 208 -29.15 -6.33 -1.14
C SER A 208 -28.38 -6.90 0.04
N SER A 209 -27.24 -7.57 -0.20
CA SER A 209 -26.44 -8.20 0.85
C SER A 209 -25.87 -7.17 1.83
N GLU A 210 -25.68 -7.59 3.09
CA GLU A 210 -24.96 -6.81 4.09
C GLU A 210 -23.54 -6.48 3.62
N LYS A 211 -22.89 -7.42 2.94
CA LYS A 211 -21.57 -7.21 2.34
C LYS A 211 -21.55 -6.00 1.41
N CYS A 212 -22.52 -5.86 0.51
CA CYS A 212 -22.59 -4.69 -0.37
C CYS A 212 -22.89 -3.40 0.40
N LYS A 213 -23.82 -3.45 1.35
CA LYS A 213 -24.34 -2.24 2.02
C LYS A 213 -23.44 -1.69 3.13
N VAL A 214 -22.62 -2.56 3.72
CA VAL A 214 -21.84 -2.27 4.93
C VAL A 214 -20.38 -2.59 4.70
N ASP A 215 -20.02 -3.85 4.42
CA ASP A 215 -18.60 -4.24 4.36
C ASP A 215 -17.85 -3.54 3.20
N LEU A 216 -18.53 -3.26 2.09
CA LEU A 216 -17.95 -2.66 0.89
C LEU A 216 -18.31 -1.17 0.73
N SER A 217 -18.99 -0.55 1.68
CA SER A 217 -19.38 0.88 1.56
C SER A 217 -18.16 1.78 1.46
N ASP A 218 -17.13 1.48 2.25
CA ASP A 218 -15.87 2.23 2.28
C ASP A 218 -14.96 1.86 1.10
N LEU A 219 -15.34 0.86 0.29
CA LEU A 219 -14.63 0.35 -0.88
C LEU A 219 -15.37 0.71 -2.18
N PHE A 220 -16.01 1.87 -2.22
CA PHE A 220 -16.64 2.44 -3.40
C PHE A 220 -17.82 1.62 -3.98
N SER A 221 -18.46 0.78 -3.15
CA SER A 221 -19.67 0.08 -3.57
C SER A 221 -20.83 1.04 -3.81
N LEU A 222 -21.64 0.74 -4.83
CA LEU A 222 -22.86 1.45 -5.15
C LEU A 222 -24.04 0.61 -4.64
N THR A 223 -24.65 1.07 -3.56
CA THR A 223 -25.73 0.36 -2.85
C THR A 223 -27.12 0.62 -3.43
N GLN A 224 -27.22 1.52 -4.41
CA GLN A 224 -28.45 1.81 -5.14
C GLN A 224 -28.49 1.02 -6.44
N CYS A 225 -29.36 0.02 -6.49
CA CYS A 225 -29.50 -0.85 -7.65
C CYS A 225 -30.96 -0.96 -8.10
N PRO A 226 -31.22 -1.21 -9.39
CA PRO A 226 -32.58 -1.42 -9.90
C PRO A 226 -33.32 -2.57 -9.21
N LYS A 227 -32.62 -3.67 -8.89
CA LYS A 227 -33.17 -4.81 -8.16
C LYS A 227 -32.27 -5.24 -7.00
N PRO A 228 -32.85 -5.73 -5.88
CA PRO A 228 -32.10 -6.31 -4.75
C PRO A 228 -31.13 -7.45 -5.13
N SER A 229 -31.47 -8.20 -6.18
CA SER A 229 -30.69 -9.34 -6.69
C SER A 229 -29.61 -8.95 -7.69
N ASP A 230 -29.57 -7.70 -8.13
CA ASP A 230 -28.54 -7.25 -9.07
C ASP A 230 -27.16 -7.33 -8.40
N PRO A 231 -26.07 -7.51 -9.17
CA PRO A 231 -24.72 -7.46 -8.62
C PRO A 231 -24.42 -6.13 -7.93
N CYS A 232 -23.67 -6.18 -6.83
CA CYS A 232 -23.16 -5.01 -6.12
C CYS A 232 -22.14 -4.30 -7.00
N LEU A 233 -22.48 -3.11 -7.50
CA LEU A 233 -21.60 -2.36 -8.39
C LEU A 233 -20.52 -1.62 -7.60
N TYR A 234 -19.43 -1.24 -8.27
CA TYR A 234 -18.44 -0.30 -7.73
C TYR A 234 -17.97 0.68 -8.78
N ASP A 235 -17.46 1.81 -8.30
CA ASP A 235 -16.89 2.90 -9.10
C ASP A 235 -15.66 3.47 -8.37
N ILE A 236 -14.48 2.96 -8.71
CA ILE A 236 -13.21 3.39 -8.12
C ILE A 236 -12.48 4.34 -9.07
N SER A 237 -11.92 5.41 -8.51
CA SER A 237 -11.09 6.40 -9.22
C SER A 237 -9.74 6.55 -8.54
N TYR A 238 -8.68 6.74 -9.32
CA TYR A 238 -7.31 6.86 -8.86
C TYR A 238 -6.80 8.30 -9.00
N ALA A 239 -5.74 8.61 -8.24
CA ALA A 239 -5.13 9.95 -8.24
C ALA A 239 -4.53 10.35 -9.60
N ASP A 240 -4.20 9.37 -10.44
CA ASP A 240 -3.69 9.55 -11.80
C ASP A 240 -4.79 9.89 -12.83
N GLY A 241 -6.05 9.95 -12.39
CA GLY A 241 -7.22 10.23 -13.22
C GLY A 241 -7.84 8.99 -13.89
N SER A 242 -7.26 7.80 -13.71
CA SER A 242 -7.90 6.56 -14.17
C SER A 242 -9.10 6.18 -13.29
N SER A 243 -10.01 5.40 -13.85
CA SER A 243 -11.12 4.82 -13.08
C SER A 243 -11.52 3.44 -13.60
N ALA A 244 -12.09 2.62 -12.71
CA ALA A 244 -12.62 1.30 -13.03
C ALA A 244 -14.03 1.14 -12.48
N LYS A 245 -14.94 0.68 -13.32
CA LYS A 245 -16.34 0.42 -12.98
C LYS A 245 -16.71 -1.00 -13.27
N GLY A 246 -17.37 -1.64 -12.33
CA GLY A 246 -17.69 -3.06 -12.41
C GLY A 246 -18.64 -3.51 -11.32
N PHE A 247 -18.56 -4.78 -10.99
CA PHE A 247 -19.31 -5.36 -9.88
C PHE A 247 -18.44 -6.28 -9.04
N PHE A 248 -18.75 -6.37 -7.76
CA PHE A 248 -18.07 -7.25 -6.82
C PHE A 248 -18.55 -8.69 -6.96
N GLY A 249 -17.60 -9.61 -6.80
CA GLY A 249 -17.84 -11.04 -6.62
C GLY A 249 -16.84 -11.61 -5.62
N THR A 250 -17.07 -12.84 -5.19
CA THR A 250 -16.06 -13.63 -4.49
C THR A 250 -15.56 -14.75 -5.38
N ASP A 251 -14.26 -15.00 -5.34
CA ASP A 251 -13.67 -16.16 -6.03
C ASP A 251 -12.39 -16.65 -5.31
N THR A 252 -11.68 -17.56 -5.96
CA THR A 252 -10.42 -18.15 -5.51
C THR A 252 -9.25 -17.56 -6.29
N ILE A 253 -8.18 -17.19 -5.59
CA ILE A 253 -6.88 -16.87 -6.21
C ILE A 253 -5.91 -18.01 -5.90
N ALA A 254 -5.30 -18.57 -6.94
CA ALA A 254 -4.27 -19.57 -6.83
C ALA A 254 -2.88 -18.92 -6.88
N LEU A 255 -2.00 -19.35 -5.98
CA LEU A 255 -0.66 -18.83 -5.76
C LEU A 255 0.38 -19.93 -5.93
N SER A 256 1.49 -19.60 -6.59
CA SER A 256 2.65 -20.49 -6.66
C SER A 256 3.35 -20.50 -5.30
N LEU A 257 3.67 -21.69 -4.79
CA LEU A 257 4.42 -21.88 -3.55
C LEU A 257 5.89 -22.22 -3.87
N THR A 258 6.79 -21.90 -2.96
CA THR A 258 8.24 -22.14 -3.09
C THR A 258 8.62 -23.61 -3.29
N ASN A 259 7.80 -24.56 -2.81
CA ASN A 259 7.97 -26.00 -3.07
C ASN A 259 7.42 -26.47 -4.43
N GLY A 260 7.01 -25.57 -5.32
CA GLY A 260 6.46 -25.88 -6.64
C GLY A 260 5.00 -26.36 -6.64
N LYS A 261 4.33 -26.38 -5.49
CA LYS A 261 2.87 -26.64 -5.41
C LYS A 261 2.08 -25.34 -5.62
N GLU A 262 0.76 -25.50 -5.76
CA GLU A 262 -0.18 -24.38 -5.87
C GLU A 262 -0.97 -24.27 -4.56
N GLY A 263 -0.88 -23.12 -3.91
CA GLY A 263 -1.73 -22.71 -2.79
C GLY A 263 -2.99 -22.02 -3.31
N LYS A 264 -4.07 -22.05 -2.52
CA LYS A 264 -5.32 -21.39 -2.88
C LYS A 264 -5.80 -20.53 -1.73
N LEU A 265 -6.09 -19.27 -2.04
CA LEU A 265 -6.86 -18.38 -1.20
C LEU A 265 -8.31 -18.47 -1.69
N HIS A 266 -9.23 -18.81 -0.80
CA HIS A 266 -10.66 -18.95 -1.12
C HIS A 266 -11.46 -17.75 -0.63
N ASN A 267 -12.63 -17.54 -1.24
CA ASN A 267 -13.61 -16.52 -0.84
C ASN A 267 -13.02 -15.11 -0.76
N LEU A 268 -12.15 -14.75 -1.71
CA LEU A 268 -11.63 -13.39 -1.83
C LEU A 268 -12.65 -12.51 -2.53
N THR A 269 -12.91 -11.34 -1.96
CA THR A 269 -13.67 -10.30 -2.67
C THR A 269 -12.81 -9.70 -3.76
N ILE A 270 -13.30 -9.78 -5.01
CA ILE A 270 -12.66 -9.23 -6.20
C ILE A 270 -13.62 -8.34 -6.98
N GLY A 271 -13.08 -7.33 -7.66
CA GLY A 271 -13.80 -6.49 -8.60
C GLY A 271 -13.75 -7.07 -10.02
N CYS A 272 -14.91 -7.17 -10.66
CA CYS A 272 -15.06 -7.59 -12.04
C CYS A 272 -15.33 -6.37 -12.92
N THR A 273 -14.26 -5.78 -13.45
CA THR A 273 -14.31 -4.50 -14.17
C THR A 273 -14.91 -4.68 -15.57
N GLN A 274 -15.91 -3.86 -15.90
CA GLN A 274 -16.60 -3.89 -17.20
C GLN A 274 -16.37 -2.63 -18.03
N SER A 275 -15.84 -1.58 -17.41
CA SER A 275 -15.48 -0.32 -18.05
C SER A 275 -14.30 0.28 -17.31
N MET A 276 -13.31 0.75 -18.06
CA MET A 276 -12.18 1.51 -17.53
C MET A 276 -12.08 2.84 -18.27
N GLN A 277 -11.67 3.86 -17.54
CA GLN A 277 -11.18 5.10 -18.11
C GLN A 277 -9.67 5.12 -17.93
N ASN A 278 -8.95 5.33 -19.03
CA ASN A 278 -7.49 5.42 -18.98
C ASN A 278 -7.06 6.66 -18.18
N GLY A 279 -5.95 6.51 -17.45
CA GLY A 279 -5.26 7.60 -16.76
C GLY A 279 -3.80 7.69 -17.21
N VAL A 280 -2.94 8.15 -16.32
CA VAL A 280 -1.49 8.20 -16.57
C VAL A 280 -0.84 6.82 -16.41
N ALA A 281 -1.27 6.06 -15.40
CA ALA A 281 -0.75 4.73 -15.05
C ALA A 281 -1.50 3.58 -15.74
N PHE A 282 -2.79 3.77 -16.02
CA PHE A 282 -3.66 2.68 -16.49
C PHE A 282 -4.08 2.86 -17.95
N THR A 283 -3.72 1.89 -18.79
CA THR A 283 -4.19 1.73 -20.18
C THR A 283 -5.07 0.47 -20.33
N GLN A 284 -5.61 0.23 -21.52
CA GLN A 284 -6.37 -0.99 -21.84
C GLN A 284 -5.55 -2.28 -21.62
N ASP A 285 -4.22 -2.19 -21.66
CA ASP A 285 -3.31 -3.32 -21.53
C ASP A 285 -2.98 -3.68 -20.07
N THR A 286 -3.41 -2.87 -19.09
CA THR A 286 -3.05 -3.06 -17.67
C THR A 286 -3.60 -4.34 -17.06
N GLY A 287 -4.67 -4.91 -17.63
CA GLY A 287 -5.27 -6.19 -17.18
C GLY A 287 -6.04 -6.13 -15.85
N GLY A 288 -5.55 -5.35 -14.88
CA GLY A 288 -6.16 -5.07 -13.58
C GLY A 288 -5.14 -4.77 -12.48
N ILE A 289 -5.60 -4.76 -11.23
CA ILE A 289 -4.79 -4.52 -10.03
C ILE A 289 -4.89 -5.71 -9.08
N LEU A 290 -3.74 -6.17 -8.57
CA LEU A 290 -3.64 -6.97 -7.36
C LEU A 290 -3.48 -6.01 -6.18
N GLY A 291 -4.59 -5.73 -5.48
CA GLY A 291 -4.59 -4.89 -4.29
C GLY A 291 -3.77 -5.53 -3.17
N LEU A 292 -2.66 -4.87 -2.82
CA LEU A 292 -1.80 -5.18 -1.69
C LEU A 292 -2.09 -4.26 -0.49
N GLY A 293 -3.07 -3.35 -0.58
CA GLY A 293 -3.60 -2.63 0.57
C GLY A 293 -4.27 -3.57 1.56
N TYR A 294 -4.26 -3.19 2.85
CA TYR A 294 -4.93 -4.00 3.87
C TYR A 294 -6.43 -3.73 3.89
N ALA A 295 -7.23 -4.74 3.51
CA ALA A 295 -8.68 -4.70 3.66
C ALA A 295 -9.23 -6.10 3.99
N LYS A 296 -10.26 -6.15 4.84
CA LYS A 296 -10.90 -7.39 5.31
C LYS A 296 -11.48 -8.18 4.14
N ASP A 297 -11.29 -9.50 4.12
CA ASP A 297 -11.78 -10.39 3.05
C ASP A 297 -11.16 -10.16 1.66
N HIS A 298 -10.08 -9.37 1.58
CA HIS A 298 -9.28 -9.16 0.37
C HIS A 298 -7.93 -9.90 0.43
N PHE A 299 -7.10 -9.69 -0.59
CA PHE A 299 -5.89 -10.48 -0.83
C PHE A 299 -4.95 -10.54 0.37
N VAL A 300 -4.51 -9.39 0.89
CA VAL A 300 -3.55 -9.35 2.00
C VAL A 300 -4.11 -9.94 3.28
N ASP A 301 -5.38 -9.66 3.61
CA ASP A 301 -6.03 -10.23 4.81
C ASP A 301 -6.12 -11.76 4.71
N LYS A 302 -6.64 -12.30 3.59
CA LYS A 302 -6.74 -13.76 3.38
C LYS A 302 -5.37 -14.44 3.35
N ALA A 303 -4.39 -13.81 2.71
CA ALA A 303 -3.04 -14.34 2.65
C ALA A 303 -2.35 -14.29 4.01
N ALA A 304 -2.54 -13.21 4.77
CA ALA A 304 -2.02 -13.06 6.12
C ALA A 304 -2.55 -14.13 7.09
N LEU A 305 -3.84 -14.45 6.99
CA LEU A 305 -4.49 -15.48 7.80
C LEU A 305 -3.94 -16.88 7.50
N GLN A 306 -3.57 -17.15 6.25
CA GLN A 306 -3.18 -18.49 5.81
C GLN A 306 -1.67 -18.74 5.86
N TYR A 307 -0.85 -17.74 5.53
CA TYR A 307 0.60 -17.89 5.37
C TYR A 307 1.42 -17.06 6.37
N GLY A 308 0.78 -16.15 7.10
CA GLY A 308 1.40 -15.27 8.07
C GLY A 308 1.26 -13.79 7.69
N ALA A 309 1.10 -12.93 8.69
CA ALA A 309 0.77 -11.50 8.53
C ALA A 309 1.98 -10.64 8.16
N LYS A 310 2.73 -11.09 7.17
CA LYS A 310 3.89 -10.43 6.60
C LYS A 310 3.88 -10.61 5.10
N PHE A 311 4.27 -9.58 4.36
CA PHE A 311 4.60 -9.74 2.95
C PHE A 311 5.87 -8.96 2.64
N THR A 312 6.57 -9.36 1.59
CA THR A 312 7.82 -8.74 1.20
C THR A 312 7.95 -8.71 -0.30
N TYR A 313 8.38 -7.57 -0.84
CA TYR A 313 8.76 -7.45 -2.23
C TYR A 313 10.13 -6.79 -2.38
N CYS A 314 10.71 -6.96 -3.56
CA CYS A 314 11.90 -6.23 -3.98
C CYS A 314 11.66 -5.77 -5.41
N LEU A 315 11.92 -4.51 -5.72
CA LEU A 315 11.69 -3.96 -7.05
C LEU A 315 13.02 -3.83 -7.79
N VAL A 316 13.15 -4.54 -8.91
CA VAL A 316 14.24 -4.32 -9.87
C VAL A 316 14.07 -2.96 -10.53
N ASP A 317 15.10 -2.49 -11.25
CA ASP A 317 15.03 -1.26 -12.03
C ASP A 317 13.74 -1.17 -12.88
N HIS A 318 13.04 -0.04 -12.84
CA HIS A 318 11.83 0.18 -13.67
C HIS A 318 12.13 0.08 -15.16
N LEU A 319 13.37 0.25 -15.59
CA LEU A 319 13.80 0.04 -16.97
C LEU A 319 14.26 -1.41 -17.21
N ALA A 320 14.05 -2.34 -16.30
CA ALA A 320 14.34 -3.75 -16.56
C ALA A 320 13.41 -4.29 -17.67
N HIS A 321 13.98 -5.10 -18.57
CA HIS A 321 13.21 -5.81 -19.59
C HIS A 321 12.38 -6.93 -18.95
N LYS A 322 11.29 -7.37 -19.61
CA LYS A 322 10.35 -8.37 -19.09
C LYS A 322 10.97 -9.72 -18.70
N ASN A 323 12.16 -10.05 -19.19
CA ASN A 323 12.89 -11.27 -18.85
C ASN A 323 13.62 -11.19 -17.51
N VAL A 324 13.72 -10.00 -16.91
CA VAL A 324 14.21 -9.79 -15.56
C VAL A 324 13.01 -9.79 -14.63
N SER A 325 13.06 -10.64 -13.60
CA SER A 325 12.03 -10.75 -12.58
C SER A 325 12.62 -10.48 -11.22
N SER A 326 11.85 -9.81 -10.37
CA SER A 326 12.01 -9.83 -8.93
C SER A 326 10.91 -10.68 -8.29
N TYR A 327 10.58 -10.44 -7.02
CA TYR A 327 9.66 -11.29 -6.27
C TYR A 327 8.75 -10.50 -5.33
N LEU A 328 7.54 -11.03 -5.17
CA LEU A 328 6.60 -10.76 -4.07
C LEU A 328 6.42 -12.06 -3.30
N THR A 329 6.56 -12.01 -1.99
CA THR A 329 6.39 -13.16 -1.11
C THR A 329 5.46 -12.83 0.03
N ILE A 330 4.75 -13.84 0.51
CA ILE A 330 3.81 -13.73 1.63
C ILE A 330 4.28 -14.71 2.69
N GLY A 331 4.26 -14.28 3.95
CA GLY A 331 4.55 -15.09 5.11
C GLY A 331 6.02 -15.09 5.53
N GLY A 332 6.57 -16.30 5.68
CA GLY A 332 7.76 -16.64 6.49
C GLY A 332 9.09 -15.91 6.19
N GLN A 333 10.13 -16.27 6.95
CA GLN A 333 11.45 -15.66 6.81
C GLN A 333 12.06 -15.93 5.44
N LEU A 334 12.34 -14.85 4.72
CA LEU A 334 13.04 -14.89 3.44
C LEU A 334 14.50 -15.28 3.62
N LYS A 335 14.95 -16.29 2.87
CA LYS A 335 16.37 -16.54 2.61
C LYS A 335 16.80 -15.69 1.41
N VAL A 336 16.95 -14.39 1.64
CA VAL A 336 17.43 -13.45 0.61
C VAL A 336 18.85 -13.01 0.95
N ASN A 337 19.70 -12.89 -0.06
CA ASN A 337 21.03 -12.30 0.07
C ASN A 337 20.89 -10.78 0.24
N LEU A 338 20.77 -10.33 1.48
CA LEU A 338 20.76 -8.91 1.81
C LEU A 338 22.18 -8.33 1.73
N LEU A 339 22.29 -7.10 1.23
CA LEU A 339 23.56 -6.38 1.20
C LEU A 339 23.89 -5.74 2.56
N SER A 340 22.89 -5.62 3.45
CA SER A 340 23.04 -5.11 4.81
C SER A 340 21.88 -5.56 5.71
N GLU A 341 21.97 -5.29 7.01
CA GLU A 341 20.90 -5.59 7.96
C GLU A 341 19.61 -4.79 7.66
N ILE A 342 18.46 -5.42 7.90
CA ILE A 342 17.15 -4.78 7.76
C ILE A 342 16.99 -3.67 8.80
N LYS A 343 16.88 -2.44 8.31
CA LYS A 343 16.45 -1.28 9.10
C LYS A 343 14.93 -1.33 9.24
N ARG A 344 14.39 -0.88 10.39
CA ARG A 344 12.95 -0.90 10.65
C ARG A 344 12.43 0.44 11.11
N THR A 345 11.21 0.75 10.71
CA THR A 345 10.43 1.88 11.22
C THR A 345 9.02 1.40 11.57
N GLU A 346 8.32 2.18 12.39
CA GLU A 346 6.92 1.94 12.71
C GLU A 346 6.06 2.06 11.45
N LEU A 347 5.17 1.08 11.25
CA LEU A 347 4.12 1.10 10.24
C LEU A 347 2.87 1.75 10.84
N VAL A 348 2.45 2.86 10.27
CA VAL A 348 1.16 3.50 10.56
C VAL A 348 0.14 2.95 9.57
N LEU A 349 -0.58 1.90 9.95
CA LEU A 349 -1.53 1.23 9.05
C LEU A 349 -2.83 2.03 8.91
N LEU A 350 -2.95 2.87 7.88
CA LEU A 350 -4.14 3.67 7.57
C LEU A 350 -4.94 2.99 6.45
N ALA A 351 -5.52 1.83 6.75
CA ALA A 351 -6.15 0.94 5.78
C ALA A 351 -6.93 1.70 4.67
N PRO A 352 -6.56 1.51 3.39
CA PRO A 352 -5.59 0.51 2.89
C PRO A 352 -4.11 0.84 3.05
N PHE A 353 -3.77 2.09 3.31
CA PHE A 353 -2.44 2.63 3.09
C PHE A 353 -1.42 2.23 4.16
N TYR A 354 -0.17 2.08 3.72
CA TYR A 354 0.97 1.80 4.58
C TYR A 354 1.75 3.09 4.84
N GLY A 355 1.42 3.74 5.96
CA GLY A 355 2.07 4.97 6.40
C GLY A 355 3.39 4.73 7.11
N VAL A 356 4.31 5.69 6.98
CA VAL A 356 5.57 5.75 7.71
C VAL A 356 5.76 7.13 8.32
N ASN A 357 6.28 7.17 9.54
CA ASN A 357 6.57 8.41 10.26
C ASN A 357 7.88 9.02 9.73
N VAL A 358 7.79 9.99 8.82
CA VAL A 358 8.94 10.76 8.32
C VAL A 358 9.21 11.94 9.24
N LEU A 359 10.48 12.18 9.60
CA LEU A 359 10.91 13.34 10.38
C LEU A 359 11.41 14.48 9.48
N GLY A 360 11.88 14.15 8.28
CA GLY A 360 12.36 15.12 7.31
C GLY A 360 13.13 14.46 6.18
N ILE A 361 13.56 15.30 5.24
CA ILE A 361 14.39 14.91 4.10
C ILE A 361 15.70 15.70 4.15
N SER A 362 16.82 15.03 3.94
CA SER A 362 18.10 15.72 3.71
C SER A 362 18.59 15.54 2.29
N ILE A 363 19.24 16.58 1.77
CA ILE A 363 19.94 16.57 0.49
C ILE A 363 21.41 16.87 0.77
N GLY A 364 22.29 15.93 0.42
CA GLY A 364 23.67 15.91 0.91
C GLY A 364 23.67 15.81 2.44
N ASP A 365 24.44 16.68 3.10
CA ASP A 365 24.53 16.73 4.56
C ASP A 365 23.56 17.75 5.19
N LYS A 366 22.66 18.34 4.39
CA LYS A 366 21.73 19.38 4.84
C LYS A 366 20.32 18.82 5.04
N MET A 367 19.85 18.82 6.29
CA MET A 367 18.42 18.65 6.60
C MET A 367 17.63 19.83 6.04
N LEU A 368 16.60 19.55 5.24
CA LEU A 368 15.76 20.58 4.66
C LEU A 368 14.77 21.13 5.70
N ASN A 369 14.46 22.42 5.59
CA ASN A 369 13.49 23.07 6.46
C ASN A 369 12.06 22.77 5.97
N ILE A 370 11.56 21.59 6.30
CA ILE A 370 10.20 21.16 5.99
C ILE A 370 9.37 21.21 7.27
N PRO A 371 8.21 21.89 7.30
CA PRO A 371 7.42 21.99 8.51
C PRO A 371 6.96 20.60 9.02
N PRO A 372 7.14 20.27 10.32
CA PRO A 372 6.84 18.93 10.83
C PRO A 372 5.41 18.44 10.60
N GLN A 373 4.43 19.36 10.58
CA GLN A 373 3.02 19.04 10.33
C GLN A 373 2.76 18.43 8.95
N ILE A 374 3.67 18.62 7.98
CA ILE A 374 3.58 17.99 6.66
C ILE A 374 3.71 16.46 6.77
N TRP A 375 4.38 15.97 7.81
CA TRP A 375 4.58 14.55 8.06
C TRP A 375 3.62 13.96 9.09
N ASP A 376 2.77 14.76 9.71
CA ASP A 376 1.84 14.31 10.75
C ASP A 376 0.49 13.93 10.14
N PHE A 377 0.14 12.65 10.22
CA PHE A 377 -1.15 12.13 9.77
C PHE A 377 -2.34 12.79 10.48
N ASN A 378 -2.20 13.21 11.75
CA ASN A 378 -3.28 13.91 12.47
C ASN A 378 -3.49 15.35 11.98
N ALA A 379 -2.48 15.93 11.32
CA ALA A 379 -2.53 17.25 10.73
C ALA A 379 -2.90 17.21 9.23
N GLN A 380 -3.52 16.10 8.77
CA GLN A 380 -3.79 15.83 7.36
C GLN A 380 -2.52 15.79 6.49
N GLY A 381 -1.37 15.48 7.08
CA GLY A 381 -0.11 15.23 6.40
C GLY A 381 0.20 13.74 6.33
N GLY A 382 1.49 13.41 6.38
CA GLY A 382 1.99 12.05 6.44
C GLY A 382 2.73 11.61 5.19
N ALA A 383 3.26 10.39 5.21
CA ALA A 383 3.92 9.77 4.07
C ALA A 383 3.54 8.30 3.97
N ILE A 384 3.11 7.86 2.79
CA ILE A 384 2.76 6.46 2.51
C ILE A 384 3.80 5.84 1.57
N ILE A 385 4.01 4.53 1.69
CA ILE A 385 4.80 3.75 0.75
C ILE A 385 3.83 3.13 -0.25
N ASP A 386 4.05 3.37 -1.54
CA ASP A 386 3.14 2.91 -2.57
C ASP A 386 3.85 2.31 -3.80
N SER A 387 3.67 1.02 -4.04
CA SER A 387 4.18 0.31 -5.21
C SER A 387 3.36 0.58 -6.48
N GLY A 388 2.09 1.01 -6.36
CA GLY A 388 1.23 1.36 -7.49
C GLY A 388 1.52 2.74 -8.06
N THR A 389 2.10 3.64 -7.27
CA THR A 389 2.53 4.96 -7.73
C THR A 389 3.97 4.90 -8.28
N THR A 390 4.19 5.30 -9.54
CA THR A 390 5.52 5.28 -10.18
C THR A 390 6.52 6.26 -9.54
N LEU A 391 6.22 7.57 -9.59
CA LEU A 391 7.10 8.64 -9.09
C LEU A 391 6.83 8.96 -7.63
N THR A 392 7.85 9.38 -6.89
CA THR A 392 7.61 9.97 -5.56
C THR A 392 6.90 11.30 -5.71
N ALA A 393 5.78 11.45 -5.00
CA ALA A 393 4.96 12.65 -5.01
C ALA A 393 4.99 13.30 -3.62
N LEU A 394 5.45 14.55 -3.55
CA LEU A 394 5.58 15.28 -2.30
C LEU A 394 4.56 16.43 -2.26
N VAL A 395 3.93 16.66 -1.11
CA VAL A 395 3.15 17.90 -0.90
C VAL A 395 4.06 19.10 -1.11
N THR A 396 3.54 20.17 -1.72
CA THR A 396 4.32 21.36 -2.12
C THR A 396 5.31 21.86 -1.06
N ALA A 397 4.92 21.91 0.22
CA ALA A 397 5.80 22.35 1.31
C ALA A 397 7.02 21.45 1.57
N ALA A 398 6.98 20.18 1.16
CA ALA A 398 8.13 19.27 1.14
C ALA A 398 8.79 19.20 -0.24
N TYR A 399 8.01 19.33 -1.31
CA TYR A 399 8.51 19.33 -2.70
C TYR A 399 9.45 20.48 -2.98
N ASP A 400 9.03 21.73 -2.73
CA ASP A 400 9.80 22.92 -3.13
C ASP A 400 11.23 22.91 -2.56
N PRO A 401 11.46 22.63 -1.25
CA PRO A 401 12.82 22.56 -0.71
C PRO A 401 13.67 21.42 -1.30
N VAL A 402 13.06 20.29 -1.64
CA VAL A 402 13.74 19.13 -2.24
C VAL A 402 14.13 19.45 -3.68
N PHE A 403 13.18 19.94 -4.47
CA PHE A 403 13.38 20.31 -5.86
C PHE A 403 14.41 21.43 -6.01
N ASP A 404 14.34 22.46 -5.17
CA ASP A 404 15.33 23.55 -5.13
C ASP A 404 16.75 23.05 -4.83
N ALA A 405 16.88 22.11 -3.88
CA ALA A 405 18.19 21.59 -3.50
C ALA A 405 18.80 20.71 -4.61
N LEU A 406 17.98 19.88 -5.28
CA LEU A 406 18.42 19.05 -6.39
C LEU A 406 18.76 19.89 -7.63
N SER A 407 17.86 20.80 -8.03
CA SER A 407 18.07 21.66 -9.22
C SER A 407 19.32 22.54 -9.09
N LYS A 408 19.66 23.02 -7.88
CA LYS A 408 20.90 23.77 -7.61
C LYS A 408 22.19 22.96 -7.83
N SER A 409 22.12 21.62 -7.78
CA SER A 409 23.28 20.77 -8.11
C SER A 409 23.44 20.55 -9.62
N LEU A 410 22.41 20.88 -10.40
CA LEU A 410 22.32 20.63 -11.84
C LEU A 410 22.42 21.93 -12.65
N THR A 411 23.32 22.85 -12.27
CA THR A 411 23.46 24.14 -12.99
C THR A 411 24.23 24.02 -14.31
N ASN A 412 25.07 22.99 -14.45
CA ASN A 412 25.98 22.82 -15.60
C ASN A 412 25.42 21.87 -16.67
N VAL A 413 24.16 21.43 -16.54
CA VAL A 413 23.51 20.58 -17.53
C VAL A 413 22.73 21.42 -18.54
N LYS A 414 22.63 20.93 -19.77
CA LYS A 414 21.82 21.58 -20.81
C LYS A 414 20.36 21.21 -20.60
N ARG A 415 19.58 22.15 -20.07
CA ARG A 415 18.13 21.97 -19.90
C ARG A 415 17.45 21.78 -21.25
N VAL A 416 16.47 20.89 -21.27
CA VAL A 416 15.61 20.65 -22.43
C VAL A 416 14.16 20.98 -22.08
N THR A 417 13.43 21.44 -23.08
CA THR A 417 11.98 21.67 -23.00
C THR A 417 11.30 20.71 -23.95
N GLY A 418 10.24 20.05 -23.49
CA GLY A 418 9.49 19.07 -24.27
C GLY A 418 8.30 18.57 -23.46
N ASP A 419 7.51 17.69 -24.07
CA ASP A 419 6.46 16.97 -23.36
C ASP A 419 7.06 15.76 -22.64
N PHE A 420 7.49 15.97 -21.40
CA PHE A 420 7.99 14.95 -20.50
C PHE A 420 6.99 14.68 -19.38
N GLY A 421 5.69 14.79 -19.66
CA GLY A 421 4.64 14.59 -18.67
C GLY A 421 4.67 15.62 -17.55
N VAL A 422 4.66 15.14 -16.31
CA VAL A 422 4.54 15.97 -15.09
C VAL A 422 5.88 16.47 -14.54
N MET A 423 7.00 16.14 -15.18
CA MET A 423 8.35 16.50 -14.72
C MET A 423 8.72 17.94 -15.10
N GLU A 424 9.19 18.71 -14.13
CA GLU A 424 9.47 20.16 -14.31
C GLU A 424 10.91 20.47 -14.74
N PHE A 425 11.86 19.55 -14.51
CA PHE A 425 13.28 19.75 -14.82
C PHE A 425 13.85 18.55 -15.56
N CYS A 426 14.17 18.76 -16.84
CA CYS A 426 14.78 17.77 -17.71
C CYS A 426 16.01 18.36 -18.42
N PHE A 427 16.99 17.51 -18.73
CA PHE A 427 18.26 17.89 -19.31
C PHE A 427 18.89 16.78 -20.16
N GLU A 428 19.83 17.14 -21.02
CA GLU A 428 20.62 16.21 -21.85
C GLU A 428 21.58 15.39 -20.98
N ALA A 429 21.58 14.06 -21.16
CA ALA A 429 22.40 13.13 -20.40
C ALA A 429 23.87 13.10 -20.89
N GLU A 430 24.14 13.58 -22.10
CA GLU A 430 25.49 13.60 -22.66
C GLU A 430 26.45 14.42 -21.78
N GLY A 431 27.53 13.79 -21.32
CA GLY A 431 28.53 14.42 -20.44
C GLY A 431 28.04 14.68 -19.01
N PHE A 432 26.87 14.17 -18.62
CA PHE A 432 26.37 14.29 -17.25
C PHE A 432 27.20 13.44 -16.27
N ASP A 433 27.79 14.11 -15.28
CA ASP A 433 28.47 13.45 -14.16
C ASP A 433 27.51 13.23 -12.99
N VAL A 434 27.16 11.97 -12.72
CA VAL A 434 26.27 11.59 -11.61
C VAL A 434 26.83 11.99 -10.24
N SER A 435 28.15 12.17 -10.11
CA SER A 435 28.80 12.48 -8.83
C SER A 435 28.44 13.87 -8.28
N VAL A 436 27.96 14.77 -9.15
CA VAL A 436 27.51 16.11 -8.74
C VAL A 436 26.16 16.08 -8.02
N VAL A 437 25.42 14.98 -8.14
CA VAL A 437 24.08 14.87 -7.56
C VAL A 437 24.19 14.52 -6.07
N PRO A 438 23.67 15.38 -5.17
CA PRO A 438 23.73 15.12 -3.75
C PRO A 438 22.83 13.93 -3.37
N ARG A 439 23.24 13.19 -2.34
CA ARG A 439 22.45 12.08 -1.77
C ARG A 439 21.11 12.59 -1.24
N LEU A 440 20.01 11.91 -1.57
CA LEU A 440 18.70 12.13 -0.99
C LEU A 440 18.45 11.12 0.12
N VAL A 441 17.98 11.57 1.29
CA VAL A 441 17.71 10.69 2.43
C VAL A 441 16.35 11.03 3.06
N PHE A 442 15.49 10.03 3.17
CA PHE A 442 14.32 10.10 4.05
C PHE A 442 14.71 9.66 5.46
N HIS A 443 14.46 10.52 6.44
CA HIS A 443 14.71 10.23 7.85
C HIS A 443 13.42 9.79 8.50
N PHE A 444 13.36 8.56 8.99
CA PHE A 444 12.18 8.04 9.69
C PHE A 444 12.30 8.18 11.20
N ALA A 445 11.16 8.20 11.88
CA ALA A 445 11.09 8.03 13.32
C ALA A 445 11.79 6.71 13.74
N GLY A 446 12.40 6.70 14.92
CA GLY A 446 13.22 5.57 15.36
C GLY A 446 14.64 5.52 14.75
N GLY A 447 15.02 6.49 13.91
CA GLY A 447 16.40 6.68 13.44
C GLY A 447 16.77 5.94 12.16
N SER A 448 15.84 5.18 11.59
CA SER A 448 16.03 4.51 10.29
C SER A 448 16.08 5.52 9.16
N ARG A 449 16.96 5.27 8.18
CA ARG A 449 17.22 6.15 7.04
C ARG A 449 17.17 5.38 5.74
N LEU A 450 16.28 5.79 4.84
CA LEU A 450 16.23 5.32 3.45
C LEU A 450 17.09 6.24 2.58
N GLU A 451 18.05 5.65 1.87
CA GLU A 451 18.93 6.35 0.92
C GLU A 451 18.74 5.72 -0.46
N PRO A 452 17.80 6.22 -1.27
CA PRO A 452 17.58 5.73 -2.64
C PRO A 452 18.80 6.02 -3.52
N PRO A 453 19.11 5.16 -4.50
CA PRO A 453 20.18 5.44 -5.45
C PRO A 453 19.85 6.67 -6.31
N VAL A 454 20.86 7.37 -6.83
CA VAL A 454 20.66 8.60 -7.64
C VAL A 454 19.68 8.39 -8.80
N LYS A 455 19.75 7.23 -9.45
CA LYS A 455 18.86 6.84 -10.55
C LYS A 455 17.38 6.78 -10.16
N SER A 456 17.04 6.78 -8.87
CA SER A 456 15.66 6.79 -8.38
C SER A 456 15.03 8.18 -8.31
N TYR A 457 15.83 9.25 -8.38
CA TYR A 457 15.33 10.62 -8.35
C TYR A 457 15.92 11.52 -9.45
N ILE A 458 16.93 11.04 -10.18
CA ILE A 458 17.35 11.54 -11.49
C ILE A 458 17.14 10.40 -12.50
N ILE A 459 16.00 10.42 -13.19
CA ILE A 459 15.50 9.29 -13.97
C ILE A 459 15.71 9.50 -15.47
N ASP A 460 15.89 8.42 -16.21
CA ASP A 460 15.89 8.42 -17.67
C ASP A 460 14.44 8.44 -18.19
N VAL A 461 14.09 9.42 -19.03
CA VAL A 461 12.72 9.57 -19.56
C VAL A 461 12.63 9.36 -21.07
N ALA A 462 13.76 9.51 -21.77
CA ALA A 462 13.92 9.26 -23.19
C ALA A 462 15.40 8.98 -23.49
N PRO A 463 15.77 8.46 -24.68
CA PRO A 463 17.17 8.34 -25.06
C PRO A 463 17.92 9.66 -24.87
N GLU A 464 19.01 9.63 -24.11
CA GLU A 464 19.85 10.79 -23.78
C GLU A 464 19.14 11.93 -23.01
N ILE A 465 17.96 11.70 -22.41
CA ILE A 465 17.26 12.72 -21.61
C ILE A 465 16.99 12.20 -20.19
N LYS A 466 17.41 12.99 -19.19
CA LYS A 466 17.15 12.75 -17.77
C LYS A 466 16.29 13.84 -17.16
N CYS A 467 15.51 13.51 -16.14
CA CYS A 467 14.70 14.47 -15.38
C CYS A 467 14.81 14.26 -13.87
N ILE A 468 14.47 15.28 -13.08
CA ILE A 468 14.17 15.10 -11.66
C ILE A 468 12.86 14.31 -11.56
N GLY A 469 12.93 13.10 -11.00
CA GLY A 469 11.83 12.12 -10.90
C GLY A 469 10.97 12.26 -9.65
N ILE A 470 10.76 13.49 -9.17
CA ILE A 470 9.90 13.80 -8.02
C ILE A 470 8.87 14.82 -8.49
N VAL A 471 7.62 14.65 -8.07
CA VAL A 471 6.49 15.50 -8.51
C VAL A 471 5.78 16.15 -7.33
N ALA A 472 5.14 17.29 -7.59
CA ALA A 472 4.38 18.02 -6.59
C ALA A 472 2.93 17.55 -6.49
N ILE A 473 2.47 17.27 -5.26
CA ILE A 473 1.05 17.21 -4.92
C ILE A 473 0.62 18.65 -4.58
N LYS A 474 -0.14 19.26 -5.48
CA LYS A 474 -0.63 20.64 -5.31
C LYS A 474 -1.68 20.69 -4.20
N GLY A 475 -1.36 21.37 -3.10
CA GLY A 475 -2.26 21.49 -1.96
C GLY A 475 -1.55 21.97 -0.70
N LYS A 476 -2.32 22.33 0.33
CA LYS A 476 -1.79 22.67 1.66
C LYS A 476 -1.73 21.47 2.62
N SER A 477 -2.42 20.39 2.28
CA SER A 477 -2.52 19.15 3.05
C SER A 477 -2.63 17.96 2.09
N GLY A 478 -2.45 16.75 2.62
CA GLY A 478 -2.38 15.49 1.90
C GLY A 478 -1.20 14.65 2.37
N ALA A 479 -1.26 13.33 2.17
CA ALA A 479 -0.10 12.48 2.40
C ALA A 479 0.85 12.54 1.21
N SER A 480 2.15 12.65 1.47
CA SER A 480 3.18 12.42 0.46
C SER A 480 3.28 10.92 0.15
N VAL A 481 3.76 10.58 -1.04
CA VAL A 481 3.84 9.19 -1.53
C VAL A 481 5.28 8.87 -1.91
N ILE A 482 5.87 7.87 -1.26
CA ILE A 482 7.15 7.26 -1.68
C ILE A 482 6.81 6.24 -2.76
N GLY A 483 6.96 6.64 -4.03
CA GLY A 483 6.63 5.82 -5.20
C GLY A 483 7.63 4.69 -5.46
N ASN A 484 7.28 3.81 -6.39
CA ASN A 484 7.96 2.55 -6.67
C ASN A 484 9.40 2.73 -7.16
N ILE A 485 9.71 3.81 -7.90
CA ILE A 485 11.08 4.08 -8.36
C ILE A 485 12.02 4.38 -7.18
N MET A 486 11.50 5.05 -6.16
CA MET A 486 12.25 5.37 -4.93
C MET A 486 12.46 4.14 -4.03
N GLN A 487 11.70 3.08 -4.29
CA GLN A 487 11.76 1.82 -3.55
C GLN A 487 12.68 0.78 -4.22
N GLN A 488 13.17 1.03 -5.43
CA GLN A 488 14.03 0.11 -6.18
C GLN A 488 15.34 -0.23 -5.47
N ASP A 489 15.90 -1.39 -5.81
CA ASP A 489 17.15 -1.93 -5.24
C ASP A 489 17.11 -2.10 -3.71
N HIS A 490 15.90 -2.15 -3.16
CA HIS A 490 15.64 -2.41 -1.75
C HIS A 490 14.59 -3.51 -1.61
N LEU A 491 14.83 -4.41 -0.66
CA LEU A 491 13.81 -5.29 -0.13
C LEU A 491 12.94 -4.50 0.86
N TRP A 492 11.63 -4.65 0.76
CA TRP A 492 10.63 -4.03 1.64
C TRP A 492 9.79 -5.10 2.33
N GLU A 493 9.88 -5.18 3.65
CA GLU A 493 9.17 -6.12 4.52
C GLU A 493 8.04 -5.39 5.26
N PHE A 494 6.78 -5.72 4.97
CA PHE A 494 5.62 -5.20 5.69
C PHE A 494 5.19 -6.25 6.72
N ASP A 495 5.51 -6.02 7.99
CA ASP A 495 5.12 -6.88 9.10
C ASP A 495 3.87 -6.29 9.78
N LEU A 496 2.70 -6.79 9.37
CA LEU A 496 1.40 -6.35 9.88
C LEU A 496 1.14 -6.87 11.30
N ALA A 497 1.87 -7.90 11.74
CA ALA A 497 1.78 -8.41 13.10
C ALA A 497 2.45 -7.46 14.10
N GLN A 498 3.62 -6.96 13.72
CA GLN A 498 4.47 -6.10 14.54
C GLN A 498 4.25 -4.61 14.29
N ASN A 499 3.44 -4.24 13.28
CA ASN A 499 3.30 -2.87 12.81
C ASN A 499 4.66 -2.24 12.50
N THR A 500 5.45 -2.92 11.68
CA THR A 500 6.75 -2.40 11.23
C THR A 500 6.91 -2.53 9.73
N VAL A 501 7.58 -1.55 9.13
CA VAL A 501 8.16 -1.68 7.79
C VAL A 501 9.66 -1.85 7.93
N GLY A 502 10.17 -2.96 7.39
CA GLY A 502 11.59 -3.24 7.27
C GLY A 502 12.08 -2.94 5.86
N PHE A 503 13.30 -2.41 5.72
CA PHE A 503 13.94 -2.25 4.42
C PHE A 503 15.46 -2.44 4.47
N ALA A 504 16.02 -2.94 3.38
CA ALA A 504 17.46 -3.09 3.19
C ALA A 504 17.83 -3.10 1.70
N PRO A 505 18.98 -2.53 1.30
CA PRO A 505 19.54 -2.70 -0.03
C PRO A 505 19.65 -4.19 -0.42
N SER A 506 19.25 -4.50 -1.64
CA SER A 506 19.18 -5.86 -2.18
C SER A 506 19.29 -5.83 -3.71
N ALA A 507 19.84 -6.89 -4.31
CA ALA A 507 19.91 -7.03 -5.76
C ALA A 507 18.56 -7.39 -6.43
N CYS A 508 17.52 -7.64 -5.62
CA CYS A 508 16.16 -7.97 -6.06
C CYS A 508 16.02 -9.12 -7.07
N THR A 509 17.05 -9.97 -7.23
CA THR A 509 17.12 -11.06 -8.22
C THR A 509 17.57 -12.37 -7.59
#